data_AF-A0A090T786-F1
#
_entry.id   AF-A0A090T786-F1
#
_cell.length_a   1.000
_cell.length_b   1.000
_cell.length_c   1.000
_cell.angle_alpha   90.00
_cell.angle_beta   90.00
_cell.angle_gamma   90.00
#
_symmetry.space_group_name_H-M   'P 1'
#
loop_
_entity.id
_entity.type
_entity.pdbx_description
1 polymer ?
#
loop_
_entity_poly.entity_id
_entity_poly.type
_entity_poly.pdbx_seq_one_letter_code
_entity_poly.pdbx_strand_id
1 'polypeptide(L)'
;MGMDVRYFMPPNSVAPYAFFFFGDLLNDYNTLELISTLSTMETFQKIYRPEIYNSNAVAGEVYKPSLKNLDCSLTQVVYDREERARLAVEQGKWCEEHFIQRHQLTLEKWVANFAEPAL
;
A
#
# COMPACT_ATOMS: atom_id res chain seq x y z
N MET A 1 12.79 -6.57 11.29
CA MET A 1 12.17 -6.06 10.05
C MET A 1 13.30 -5.93 9.03
N GLY A 2 13.21 -6.66 7.91
CA GLY A 2 14.30 -6.81 6.93
C GLY A 2 14.00 -6.15 5.58
N MET A 3 13.29 -5.02 5.60
CA MET A 3 12.98 -4.24 4.40
C MET A 3 13.96 -3.07 4.29
N ASP A 4 14.38 -2.78 3.06
CA ASP A 4 15.09 -1.55 2.72
C ASP A 4 14.10 -0.43 2.37
N VAL A 5 14.59 0.80 2.34
CA VAL A 5 13.78 1.99 2.06
C VAL A 5 14.41 2.86 0.98
N ARG A 6 13.57 3.32 0.04
CA ARG A 6 13.90 4.34 -0.96
C ARG A 6 13.08 5.60 -0.68
N TYR A 7 13.75 6.71 -0.43
CA TYR A 7 13.12 8.03 -0.35
C TYR A 7 13.17 8.72 -1.71
N PHE A 8 12.08 9.35 -2.10
CA PHE A 8 11.98 10.08 -3.36
C PHE A 8 10.86 11.12 -3.30
N MET A 9 10.94 12.11 -4.18
CA MET A 9 9.91 13.14 -4.33
C MET A 9 9.79 13.48 -5.82
N PRO A 10 8.75 12.98 -6.51
CA PRO A 10 8.51 13.35 -7.90
C PRO A 10 8.32 14.87 -8.04
N PRO A 11 8.67 15.47 -9.20
CA PRO A 11 8.40 16.87 -9.46
C PRO A 11 6.92 17.19 -9.21
N ASN A 12 6.65 18.33 -8.58
CA ASN A 12 5.30 18.81 -8.22
C ASN A 12 4.53 17.94 -7.22
N SER A 13 5.20 17.01 -6.51
CA SER A 13 4.57 16.31 -5.38
C SER A 13 4.37 17.24 -4.18
N VAL A 14 3.33 16.97 -3.39
CA VAL A 14 2.93 17.78 -2.23
C VAL A 14 3.69 17.39 -0.94
N ALA A 15 4.37 16.24 -0.97
CA ALA A 15 5.21 15.72 0.11
C ALA A 15 6.23 14.70 -0.46
N PRO A 16 7.34 14.42 0.24
CA PRO A 16 8.23 13.30 -0.07
C PRO A 16 7.60 11.95 0.29
N TYR A 17 7.97 10.91 -0.45
CA TYR A 17 7.53 9.53 -0.25
C TYR A 17 8.65 8.62 0.23
N ALA A 18 8.26 7.53 0.88
CA ALA A 18 9.12 6.42 1.24
C ALA A 18 8.52 5.13 0.69
N PHE A 19 9.29 4.37 -0.08
CA PHE A 19 8.92 3.06 -0.57
C PHE A 19 9.76 2.00 0.13
N PHE A 20 9.09 1.08 0.82
CA PHE A 20 9.74 -0.04 1.49
C PHE A 20 9.69 -1.27 0.60
N PHE A 21 10.80 -1.98 0.45
CA PHE A 21 10.92 -3.12 -0.45
C PHE A 21 11.85 -4.20 0.14
N PHE A 22 11.81 -5.38 -0.46
CA PHE A 22 12.77 -6.46 -0.21
C PHE A 22 13.59 -6.69 -1.48
N GLY A 23 14.82 -7.19 -1.34
CA GLY A 23 15.67 -7.52 -2.50
C GLY A 23 16.13 -6.28 -3.27
N ASP A 24 16.22 -6.41 -4.59
CA ASP A 24 16.60 -5.34 -5.50
C ASP A 24 15.36 -4.63 -6.09
N LEU A 25 15.11 -3.40 -5.63
CA LEU A 25 13.95 -2.59 -6.04
C LEU A 25 13.76 -2.48 -7.55
N LEU A 26 14.85 -2.40 -8.33
CA LEU A 26 14.75 -2.12 -9.76
C LEU A 26 14.72 -3.37 -10.63
N ASN A 27 15.17 -4.50 -10.11
CA ASN A 27 15.29 -5.75 -10.87
C ASN A 27 14.27 -6.81 -10.44
N ASP A 28 13.83 -6.80 -9.19
CA ASP A 28 12.94 -7.84 -8.64
C ASP A 28 11.45 -7.49 -8.79
N TYR A 29 11.14 -6.25 -9.16
CA TYR A 29 9.77 -5.77 -9.32
C TYR A 29 9.49 -5.33 -10.75
N ASN A 30 8.31 -5.69 -11.24
CA ASN A 30 7.83 -5.17 -12.50
C ASN A 30 7.22 -3.76 -12.32
N THR A 31 7.13 -3.02 -13.42
CA THR A 31 6.57 -1.66 -13.43
C THR A 31 5.12 -1.61 -12.91
N LEU A 32 4.31 -2.64 -13.18
CA LEU A 32 2.91 -2.68 -12.72
C LEU A 32 2.83 -2.86 -11.20
N GLU A 33 3.65 -3.73 -10.60
CA GLU A 33 3.74 -3.91 -9.15
C GLU A 33 4.13 -2.60 -8.46
N LEU A 34 5.14 -1.91 -9.00
CA LEU A 34 5.59 -0.63 -8.46
C LEU A 34 4.49 0.43 -8.55
N ILE A 35 3.88 0.61 -9.73
CA ILE A 35 2.82 1.61 -9.92
C ILE A 35 1.60 1.28 -9.06
N SER A 36 1.12 0.04 -9.07
CA SER A 36 -0.03 -0.38 -8.27
C SER A 36 0.20 -0.16 -6.78
N THR A 37 1.38 -0.51 -6.27
CA THR A 37 1.72 -0.31 -4.86
C THR A 37 1.81 1.19 -4.53
N LEU A 38 2.52 1.97 -5.35
CA LEU A 38 2.67 3.41 -5.15
C LEU A 38 1.33 4.15 -5.19
N SER A 39 0.48 3.88 -6.18
CA SER A 39 -0.85 4.49 -6.30
C SER A 39 -1.75 4.13 -5.12
N THR A 40 -1.65 2.90 -4.62
CA THR A 40 -2.39 2.46 -3.43
C THR A 40 -1.91 3.22 -2.20
N MET A 41 -0.59 3.27 -1.97
CA MET A 41 -0.01 3.99 -0.83
C MET A 41 -0.33 5.49 -0.86
N GLU A 42 -0.21 6.13 -2.03
CA GLU A 42 -0.55 7.54 -2.21
C GLU A 42 -2.02 7.81 -1.88
N THR A 43 -2.93 6.95 -2.34
CA THR A 43 -4.36 7.08 -2.08
C THR A 43 -4.66 6.98 -0.58
N PHE A 44 -4.11 5.98 0.11
CA PHE A 44 -4.31 5.84 1.56
C PHE A 44 -3.69 7.01 2.34
N GLN A 45 -2.55 7.51 1.91
CA GLN A 45 -1.92 8.68 2.52
C GLN A 45 -2.80 9.92 2.42
N LYS A 46 -3.43 10.17 1.25
CA LYS A 46 -4.41 11.26 1.07
C LYS A 46 -5.61 11.13 2.00
N ILE A 47 -6.11 9.92 2.19
CA ILE A 47 -7.25 9.64 3.07
C ILE A 47 -6.88 9.84 4.55
N TYR A 48 -5.72 9.31 4.98
CA TYR A 48 -5.36 9.28 6.40
C TYR A 48 -4.63 10.54 6.90
N ARG A 49 -3.92 11.25 6.03
CA ARG A 49 -3.10 12.43 6.37
C ARG A 49 -3.21 13.49 5.27
N PRO A 50 -4.42 13.99 4.96
CA PRO A 50 -4.63 14.99 3.92
C PRO A 50 -3.79 16.26 4.16
N GLU A 51 -3.52 16.63 5.41
CA GLU A 51 -2.71 17.79 5.80
C GLU A 51 -1.27 17.73 5.24
N ILE A 52 -0.78 16.51 4.99
CA ILE A 52 0.56 16.22 4.47
C ILE A 52 0.47 15.84 2.99
N TYR A 53 -0.38 14.87 2.63
CA TYR A 53 -0.36 14.21 1.32
C TYR A 53 -1.48 14.63 0.37
N ASN A 54 -2.40 15.49 0.82
CA ASN A 54 -3.43 16.11 -0.02
C ASN A 54 -3.46 17.64 0.14
N SER A 55 -2.28 18.24 0.34
CA SER A 55 -2.13 19.70 0.39
C SER A 55 -2.38 20.32 -0.98
N ASN A 56 -2.90 21.55 -0.99
CA ASN A 56 -3.16 22.27 -2.23
C ASN A 56 -1.89 22.96 -2.80
N ALA A 57 -0.77 22.85 -2.09
CA ALA A 57 0.52 23.38 -2.49
C ALA A 57 1.56 22.28 -2.69
N VAL A 58 2.45 22.49 -3.66
CA VAL A 58 3.62 21.64 -3.92
C VAL A 58 4.62 21.75 -2.76
N ALA A 59 5.31 20.66 -2.43
CA ALA A 59 6.38 20.68 -1.44
C ALA A 59 7.54 21.59 -1.89
N GLY A 60 8.01 22.45 -0.98
CA GLY A 60 9.23 23.22 -1.19
C GLY A 60 10.49 22.35 -1.16
N GLU A 61 11.64 22.94 -1.52
CA GLU A 61 12.96 22.26 -1.48
C GLU A 61 13.29 21.69 -0.09
N VAL A 62 12.85 22.40 0.96
CA VAL A 62 12.88 21.92 2.34
C VAL A 62 11.44 21.71 2.80
N TYR A 63 11.09 20.44 3.02
CA TYR A 63 9.74 20.06 3.46
C TYR A 63 9.72 19.77 4.96
N LYS A 64 8.74 20.34 5.66
CA LYS A 64 8.44 20.03 7.06
C LYS A 64 6.94 19.71 7.20
N PRO A 65 6.56 18.46 7.48
CA PRO A 65 5.15 18.10 7.60
C PRO A 65 4.52 18.78 8.82
N SER A 66 3.23 19.11 8.72
CA SER A 66 2.44 19.63 9.82
C SER A 66 1.03 19.06 9.78
N LEU A 67 0.61 18.42 10.88
CA LEU A 67 -0.77 17.96 11.06
C LEU A 67 -1.76 19.11 11.32
N LYS A 68 -1.28 20.37 11.34
CA LYS A 68 -2.10 21.57 11.50
C LYS A 68 -2.22 22.36 10.19
N ASN A 69 -1.75 21.81 9.06
CA ASN A 69 -1.88 22.46 7.77
C ASN A 69 -3.35 22.43 7.33
N LEU A 70 -3.99 23.59 7.32
CA LEU A 70 -5.39 23.74 6.91
C LEU A 70 -5.56 23.88 5.39
N ASP A 71 -4.47 24.14 4.66
CA ASP A 71 -4.48 24.23 3.20
C ASP A 71 -4.32 22.85 2.56
N CYS A 72 -5.36 22.03 2.75
CA CYS A 72 -5.49 20.70 2.18
C CYS A 72 -6.93 20.41 1.79
N SER A 73 -7.10 19.41 0.93
CA SER A 73 -8.42 18.92 0.54
C SER A 73 -8.74 17.63 1.31
N LEU A 74 -9.95 17.53 1.86
CA LEU A 74 -10.43 16.28 2.46
C LEU A 74 -11.02 15.38 1.36
N THR A 75 -10.78 14.08 1.46
CA THR A 75 -11.40 13.10 0.57
C THR A 75 -12.86 12.88 0.96
N GLN A 76 -13.72 12.54 -0.01
CA GLN A 76 -15.10 12.10 0.26
C GLN A 76 -15.18 10.64 0.76
N VAL A 77 -14.03 9.99 0.95
CA VAL A 77 -13.94 8.62 1.47
C VAL A 77 -13.96 8.66 2.99
N VAL A 78 -14.93 7.96 3.59
CA VAL A 78 -15.03 7.79 5.04
C VAL A 78 -14.51 6.40 5.39
N TYR A 79 -13.59 6.32 6.36
CA TYR A 79 -13.10 5.04 6.86
C TYR A 79 -14.04 4.49 7.93
N ASP A 80 -15.05 3.72 7.49
CA ASP A 80 -15.93 2.96 8.38
C ASP A 80 -15.24 1.66 8.84
N ARG A 81 -14.88 1.63 10.13
CA ARG A 81 -14.18 0.49 10.74
C ARG A 81 -15.08 -0.72 10.91
N GLU A 82 -16.36 -0.52 11.20
CA GLU A 82 -17.31 -1.61 11.44
C GLU A 82 -17.65 -2.30 10.13
N GLU A 83 -17.93 -1.51 9.08
CA GLU A 83 -18.15 -2.04 7.75
C GLU A 83 -16.91 -2.76 7.23
N ARG A 84 -15.72 -2.16 7.35
CA ARG A 84 -14.46 -2.81 6.95
C ARG A 84 -14.25 -4.16 7.64
N ALA A 85 -14.54 -4.25 8.93
CA ALA A 85 -14.40 -5.50 9.69
C ALA A 85 -15.40 -6.56 9.21
N ARG A 86 -16.66 -6.18 9.03
CA ARG A 86 -17.71 -7.07 8.51
C ARG A 86 -17.35 -7.61 7.12
N LEU A 87 -17.01 -6.73 6.19
CA LEU A 87 -16.67 -7.10 4.81
C LEU A 87 -15.42 -7.97 4.73
N ALA A 88 -14.42 -7.75 5.59
CA ALA A 88 -13.23 -8.61 5.64
C ALA A 88 -13.58 -10.06 6.03
N VAL A 89 -14.51 -10.25 6.97
CA VAL A 89 -14.99 -11.59 7.36
C VAL A 89 -15.80 -12.22 6.22
N GLU A 90 -16.69 -11.46 5.59
CA GLU A 90 -17.49 -11.94 4.45
C GLU A 90 -16.60 -12.35 3.27
N GLN A 91 -15.61 -11.52 2.91
CA GLN A 91 -14.64 -11.81 1.87
C GLN A 91 -13.79 -13.05 2.21
N GLY A 92 -13.39 -13.21 3.47
CA GLY A 92 -12.64 -14.38 3.95
C GLY A 92 -13.43 -15.68 3.75
N LYS A 93 -14.69 -15.71 4.19
CA LYS A 93 -15.58 -16.86 4.00
C LYS A 93 -15.83 -17.17 2.53
N TRP A 94 -16.09 -16.13 1.72
CA TRP A 94 -16.29 -16.30 0.29
C TRP A 94 -15.05 -16.89 -0.38
N CYS A 95 -13.85 -16.38 -0.05
CA CYS A 95 -12.59 -16.91 -0.56
C CYS A 95 -12.37 -18.36 -0.14
N GLU A 96 -12.69 -18.71 1.11
CA GLU A 96 -12.62 -20.08 1.61
C GLU A 96 -13.49 -21.03 0.76
N GLU A 97 -14.77 -20.72 0.61
CA GLU A 97 -15.75 -21.57 -0.08
C GLU A 97 -15.54 -21.63 -1.59
N HIS A 98 -15.17 -20.51 -2.22
CA HIS A 98 -15.15 -20.38 -3.67
C HIS A 98 -13.77 -20.55 -4.30
N PHE A 99 -12.69 -20.38 -3.53
CA PHE A 99 -11.33 -20.46 -4.05
C PHE A 99 -10.51 -21.53 -3.31
N ILE A 100 -10.38 -21.41 -1.98
CA ILE A 100 -9.50 -22.28 -1.20
C ILE A 100 -9.98 -23.74 -1.24
N GLN A 101 -11.20 -24.02 -0.80
CA GLN A 101 -11.73 -25.39 -0.74
C GLN A 101 -11.82 -26.04 -2.13
N ARG A 102 -12.21 -25.27 -3.15
CA ARG A 102 -12.34 -25.77 -4.53
C ARG A 102 -11.00 -26.15 -5.16
N HIS A 103 -9.93 -25.48 -4.77
CA HIS A 103 -8.59 -25.66 -5.34
C HIS A 103 -7.58 -26.18 -4.33
N GLN A 104 -8.04 -26.74 -3.21
CA GLN A 104 -7.21 -27.11 -2.06
C GLN A 104 -5.98 -27.93 -2.46
N LEU A 105 -6.16 -29.03 -3.19
CA LEU A 105 -5.03 -29.89 -3.62
C LEU A 105 -4.00 -29.15 -4.48
N THR A 106 -4.44 -28.24 -5.33
CA THR A 106 -3.54 -27.43 -6.17
C THR A 106 -2.79 -26.43 -5.32
N LEU A 107 -3.48 -25.75 -4.40
CA LEU A 107 -2.88 -24.78 -3.49
C LEU A 107 -1.88 -25.45 -2.54
N GLU A 108 -2.19 -26.62 -2.00
CA GLU A 108 -1.29 -27.40 -1.14
C GLU A 108 0.01 -27.76 -1.87
N LYS A 109 -0.09 -28.28 -3.11
CA LYS A 109 1.09 -28.56 -3.95
C LYS A 109 1.88 -27.31 -4.28
N TRP A 110 1.20 -26.20 -4.56
CA TRP A 110 1.84 -24.93 -4.86
C TRP A 110 2.62 -24.40 -3.65
N VAL A 111 2.02 -24.40 -2.45
CA VAL A 111 2.68 -23.98 -1.20
C VAL A 111 3.89 -24.85 -0.87
N ALA A 112 3.82 -26.16 -1.11
CA ALA A 112 4.95 -27.06 -0.89
C ALA A 112 6.21 -26.65 -1.65
N ASN A 113 6.07 -26.01 -2.82
CA ASN A 113 7.21 -25.53 -3.62
C ASN A 113 7.93 -24.31 -3.02
N PHE A 114 7.32 -23.60 -2.06
CA PHE A 114 7.90 -22.43 -1.40
C PHE A 114 8.26 -22.71 0.07
N ALA A 115 7.94 -23.90 0.58
CA ALA A 115 8.20 -24.30 1.96
C ALA A 115 9.62 -24.85 2.19
N GLU A 116 10.39 -25.12 1.13
CA GLU A 116 11.81 -25.46 1.26
C GLU A 116 12.65 -24.17 1.37
N PRO A 117 13.39 -23.97 2.47
CA PRO A 117 14.41 -22.94 2.50
C PRO A 117 15.51 -23.31 1.51
N ALA A 118 15.97 -22.36 0.71
CA ALA A 118 17.27 -22.48 0.05
C ALA A 118 18.33 -22.74 1.13
N LEU A 119 18.99 -23.91 1.06
CA LEU A 119 20.19 -24.25 1.82
C LEU A 119 21.38 -23.38 1.40
#